data_AF-A0A924MJC2-F1
#
_entry.id   AF-A0A924MJC2-F1
#
_cell.length_a   1.000
_cell.length_b   1.000
_cell.length_c   1.000
_cell.angle_alpha   90.00
_cell.angle_beta   90.00
_cell.angle_gamma   90.00
#
_symmetry.space_group_name_H-M   'P 1'
#
loop_
_entity.id
_entity.type
_entity.pdbx_description
1 polymer ?
#
loop_
_entity_poly.entity_id
_entity_poly.type
_entity_poly.pdbx_seq_one_letter_code
_entity_poly.pdbx_strand_id
1 'polypeptide(L)' 'LSLGLKGDETISITGLRDGAGRIADVVATAADGSSKSFKAQVLLMTPKEVEYFRHGGILHYVLRQLATRKAA' A
#
# COMPACT_ATOMS: atom_id res chain seq x y z
N LEU A 1 11.94 -0.66 -20.71
CA LEU A 1 11.51 -0.72 -19.30
C LEU A 1 12.50 -1.60 -18.52
N SER A 2 13.08 -1.12 -17.42
CA SER A 2 14.21 -1.78 -16.73
C SER A 2 13.86 -3.07 -15.99
N LEU A 3 12.58 -3.31 -15.67
CA LEU A 3 12.13 -4.52 -14.95
C LEU A 3 11.61 -5.63 -15.89
N GLY A 4 11.36 -5.30 -17.16
CA GLY A 4 10.80 -6.23 -18.15
C GLY A 4 9.46 -6.84 -17.73
N LEU A 5 8.62 -6.07 -17.03
CA LEU A 5 7.25 -6.45 -16.69
C LEU A 5 6.34 -6.21 -17.90
N LYS A 6 5.38 -7.11 -18.10
CA LYS A 6 4.39 -7.04 -19.19
C LYS A 6 3.08 -6.41 -18.72
N GLY A 7 2.76 -6.48 -17.43
CA GLY A 7 1.57 -5.91 -16.80
C GLY A 7 0.44 -6.91 -16.57
N ASP A 8 0.62 -8.17 -16.94
CA ASP A 8 -0.29 -9.30 -16.70
C ASP A 8 0.16 -10.20 -15.54
N GLU A 9 1.23 -9.83 -14.83
CA GLU A 9 1.72 -10.56 -13.67
C GLU A 9 0.80 -10.41 -12.44
N THR A 10 0.70 -11.47 -11.64
CA THR A 10 0.17 -11.36 -10.28
C THR A 10 1.23 -10.73 -9.37
N ILE A 11 0.86 -9.66 -8.68
CA ILE A 11 1.78 -8.91 -7.81
C ILE A 11 1.51 -9.24 -6.34
N SER A 12 2.52 -9.77 -5.65
CA SER A 12 2.55 -9.91 -4.20
C SER A 12 3.40 -8.80 -3.59
N ILE A 13 2.88 -8.13 -2.56
CA ILE A 13 3.54 -7.01 -1.89
C ILE A 13 3.63 -7.31 -0.40
N THR A 14 4.85 -7.26 0.14
CA THR A 14 5.12 -7.44 1.57
C THR A 14 5.98 -6.30 2.11
N GLY A 15 6.22 -6.27 3.43
CA GLY A 15 7.03 -5.21 4.05
C GLY A 15 6.29 -3.88 4.29
N LEU A 16 4.99 -3.80 4.00
CA LEU A 16 4.18 -2.58 4.20
C LEU A 16 4.03 -2.17 5.67
N ARG A 17 4.13 -3.12 6.62
CA ARG A 17 4.07 -2.87 8.07
C ARG A 17 2.92 -1.93 8.46
N ASP A 18 1.72 -2.22 7.99
CA ASP A 18 0.52 -1.40 8.23
C ASP A 18 0.73 0.09 7.87
N GLY A 19 1.30 0.32 6.68
CA GLY A 19 1.63 1.63 6.13
C GLY A 19 2.92 2.27 6.67
N ALA A 20 3.56 1.70 7.69
CA ALA A 20 4.79 2.24 8.26
C ALA A 20 6.05 1.86 7.45
N GLY A 21 5.97 0.87 6.57
CA GLY A 21 7.06 0.52 5.66
C GLY A 21 7.40 1.67 4.72
N ARG A 22 8.69 1.86 4.42
CA ARG A 22 9.17 2.82 3.40
C ARG A 22 9.61 2.15 2.12
N ILE A 23 9.95 0.87 2.20
CA ILE A 23 10.29 0.01 1.09
C ILE A 23 9.43 -1.24 1.21
N ALA A 24 8.79 -1.62 0.11
CA ALA A 24 8.06 -2.88 -0.02
C ALA A 24 8.87 -3.88 -0.84
N ASP A 25 8.79 -5.14 -0.46
CA ASP A 25 9.28 -6.25 -1.26
C ASP A 25 8.15 -6.71 -2.18
N VAL A 26 8.42 -6.67 -3.48
CA VAL A 26 7.46 -6.98 -4.54
C VAL A 26 7.90 -8.23 -5.28
N VAL A 27 6.98 -9.18 -5.45
CA VAL A 27 7.15 -10.35 -6.30
C VAL A 27 6.11 -10.29 -7.40
N ALA A 28 6.55 -10.22 -8.65
CA ALA A 28 5.72 -10.30 -9.83
C ALA A 28 5.81 -11.71 -10.41
N THR A 29 4.69 -12.43 -10.45
CA THR A 29 4.59 -13.80 -10.99
C THR A 29 3.83 -13.80 -12.31
N ALA A 30 4.48 -14.21 -13.39
CA ALA A 30 3.87 -14.32 -14.71
C ALA A 30 2.97 -15.57 -14.82
N ALA A 31 2.15 -15.63 -15.87
CA ALA A 31 1.25 -16.76 -16.12
C ALA A 31 1.97 -18.10 -16.34
N ASP A 32 3.24 -18.06 -16.78
CA ASP A 32 4.10 -19.24 -16.93
C ASP A 32 4.75 -19.71 -15.61
N GLY A 33 4.46 -19.02 -14.51
CA GLY A 33 5.00 -19.30 -13.17
C GLY A 33 6.37 -18.69 -12.91
N SER A 34 7.03 -18.08 -13.90
CA SER A 34 8.27 -17.35 -13.66
C SER A 34 8.03 -16.12 -12.79
N SER A 35 8.99 -15.79 -11.93
CA SER A 35 8.86 -14.69 -10.97
C SER A 35 10.02 -13.72 -11.02
N LYS A 36 9.73 -12.44 -10.80
CA LYS A 36 10.71 -11.37 -10.63
C LYS A 36 10.50 -10.67 -9.29
N SER A 37 11.58 -10.50 -8.54
CA SER A 37 11.56 -9.82 -7.24
C SER A 37 12.28 -8.48 -7.32
N PHE A 38 11.68 -7.44 -6.76
CA PHE A 38 12.26 -6.10 -6.71
C PHE A 38 11.72 -5.31 -5.52
N LYS A 39 12.38 -4.18 -5.23
CA LYS A 39 11.98 -3.27 -4.15
C LYS A 39 11.23 -2.07 -4.73
N ALA A 40 10.17 -1.63 -4.03
CA ALA A 40 9.40 -0.45 -4.38
C ALA A 40 9.35 0.53 -3.21
N GLN A 41 9.34 1.83 -3.50
CA GLN A 41 9.14 2.85 -2.46
C GLN A 41 7.67 2.91 -2.06
N VAL A 42 7.40 2.96 -0.76
CA VAL A 42 6.05 3.19 -0.21
C VAL A 42 5.88 4.69 0.00
N LEU A 43 4.97 5.30 -0.75
CA LEU A 43 4.82 6.76 -0.82
C LEU A 43 3.88 7.34 0.25
N LEU A 44 3.79 6.71 1.43
CA LEU A 44 3.15 7.28 2.61
C LEU A 44 4.20 8.13 3.35
N MET A 45 4.34 9.38 2.90
CA MET A 45 5.46 10.27 3.23
C MET A 45 5.26 10.98 4.57
N THR A 46 4.00 11.14 5.00
CA THR A 46 3.62 11.82 6.24
C THR A 46 2.98 10.85 7.24
N PRO A 47 3.07 11.14 8.56
CA PRO A 47 2.33 10.35 9.56
C PRO A 47 0.83 10.30 9.31
N LYS A 48 0.27 11.38 8.77
CA LYS A 48 -1.17 11.51 8.50
C LYS A 48 -1.63 10.61 7.35
N GLU A 49 -0.83 10.44 6.31
CA GLU A 49 -1.11 9.48 5.22
C GLU A 49 -1.11 8.03 5.72
N VAL A 50 -0.22 7.69 6.66
CA VAL A 50 -0.23 6.37 7.30
C VAL A 50 -1.50 6.16 8.11
N GLU A 51 -1.95 7.16 8.88
CA GLU A 51 -3.25 7.09 9.55
C GLU A 51 -4.39 6.87 8.55
N TYR A 52 -4.45 7.65 7.47
CA TYR A 52 -5.47 7.48 6.44
C TYR A 52 -5.45 6.06 5.84
N PHE A 53 -4.27 5.52 5.54
CA PHE A 53 -4.11 4.15 5.04
C PHE A 53 -4.69 3.11 6.01
N ARG A 54 -4.34 3.17 7.29
CA ARG A 54 -4.84 2.26 8.35
C ARG A 54 -6.36 2.32 8.51
N HIS A 55 -6.91 3.48 8.20
CA HIS A 55 -8.34 3.73 8.23
C HIS A 55 -9.04 3.34 6.91
N GLY A 56 -8.35 2.77 5.92
CA GLY A 56 -8.96 2.42 4.64
C GLY A 56 -9.35 3.65 3.81
N GLY A 57 -8.64 4.78 4.01
CA GLY A 57 -8.80 6.02 3.27
C GLY A 57 -9.21 7.22 4.11
N ILE A 58 -8.98 8.41 3.56
CA ILE A 58 -9.27 9.70 4.22
C ILE A 58 -10.75 9.87 4.58
N LEU A 59 -11.67 9.43 3.71
CA LEU A 59 -13.11 9.55 3.96
C LEU A 59 -13.51 8.78 5.23
N HIS A 60 -13.08 7.52 5.33
CA HIS A 60 -13.37 6.69 6.49
C HIS A 60 -12.72 7.20 7.78
N TYR A 61 -11.51 7.77 7.70
CA TYR A 61 -10.88 8.46 8.82
C TYR A 61 -11.76 9.58 9.36
N VAL A 62 -12.20 10.49 8.48
CA VAL A 62 -13.03 11.65 8.85
C VAL A 62 -14.40 11.23 9.38
N LEU A 63 -15.10 10.32 8.68
CA LEU A 63 -16.43 9.85 9.11
C LEU A 63 -16.41 9.24 10.51
N ARG A 64 -15.38 8.45 10.85
CA ARG A 64 -15.23 7.89 12.20
C ARG A 64 -14.99 8.98 13.25
N GLN A 65 -14.17 9.99 12.94
CA GLN A 65 -13.97 11.12 13.86
C GLN A 65 -15.27 11.87 14.12
N LEU A 66 -16.06 12.13 13.07
CA LEU A 66 -17.36 12.80 13.18
C LEU A 66 -18.36 11.97 14.00
N ALA A 67 -18.39 10.65 13.81
CA ALA A 67 -19.27 9.75 14.57
C ALA A 67 -18.93 9.72 16.07
N THR A 68 -17.66 9.90 16.44
CA THR A 68 -17.21 9.95 17.85
C THR A 68 -17.34 11.34 18.48
N ARG A 69 -17.56 12.38 17.67
CA ARG A 69 -17.68 13.75 18.15
C ARG A 69 -19.08 13.91 18.74
N LYS A 70 -19.17 14.05 20.08
CA LYS A 70 -20.44 14.34 20.74
C LYS A 70 -21.02 15.61 20.11
N ALA A 71 -22.26 15.55 19.62
CA ALA A 71 -23.00 16.75 19.25
C ALA A 71 -23.05 17.66 20.49
N ALA A 72 -22.65 18.91 20.31
CA ALA A 72 -22.78 19.93 21.34
C ALA A 72 -24.26 20.19 21.63
#